data_AF-A0A1Y4ET60-F1
#
_entry.id   AF-A0A1Y4ET60-F1
#
_cell.length_a   1.000
_cell.length_b   1.000
_cell.length_c   1.000
_cell.angle_alpha   90.00
_cell.angle_beta   90.00
_cell.angle_gamma   90.00
#
_symmetry.space_group_name_H-M   'P 1'
#
loop_
_entity.id
_entity.type
_entity.pdbx_description
1 polymer ?
#
loop_
_entity_poly.entity_id
_entity_poly.type
_entity_poly.pdbx_seq_one_letter_code
_entity_poly.pdbx_strand_id
1 'polypeptide(L)'
;MRTAYRLPVAGIGTADHLRTRTADRHQPGDIAQEHKAPAATRHNNGFLTERLLPVAPDYCMDEDDVTCINLTTPESFDYLYRSAVNYARLLDVRLPFPKKSRSRCPRLDIARLFEVMDNLVPESVNLEVVEGRLAFCLYRHHDWPDHTLFWLPLDFTKALSTPVRRLVLEFIRRFMLHHGMQDLKDTYYYEMACDDLESRPAYDEDITPREAKAWKKLVESYEKGGIDRMLKRIWKRPFCSGFFRKLTEHCPERENERGLLALVKEGMAFIGKAVPSIMSYQYDWAYEEEPDFRPVPLYEQVMLVYSIRDVLTEDMMEIFNSDQRETYCLSPVTRMLLSPETDRLFSMDDFPERFARWFGKFTEYIERHF
;
A
#
# COMPACT_ATOMS: atom_id res chain seq x y z
N MET A 1 -3.79 -5.36 11.99
CA MET A 1 -2.99 -6.61 12.06
C MET A 1 -1.55 -6.18 12.10
N ARG A 2 -0.73 -6.83 12.92
CA ARG A 2 0.70 -6.55 13.03
C ARG A 2 1.44 -7.79 12.52
N THR A 3 2.42 -7.59 11.65
CA THR A 3 3.32 -8.66 11.21
C THR A 3 4.21 -9.05 12.39
N ALA A 4 4.38 -10.35 12.64
CA ALA A 4 5.25 -10.80 13.73
C ALA A 4 6.72 -10.46 13.40
N TYR A 5 7.42 -9.77 14.30
CA TYR A 5 8.86 -9.52 14.18
C TYR A 5 9.66 -10.60 14.93
N ARG A 6 10.93 -10.77 14.54
CA ARG A 6 11.84 -11.72 15.19
C ARG A 6 12.82 -10.96 16.09
N LEU A 7 12.94 -11.36 17.35
CA LEU A 7 13.95 -10.79 18.24
C LEU A 7 15.32 -11.48 18.06
N PRO A 8 16.43 -10.74 17.89
CA PRO A 8 17.76 -11.34 17.82
C PRO A 8 18.14 -11.98 19.14
N VAL A 9 18.94 -13.04 19.05
CA VAL A 9 19.33 -13.81 20.24
C VAL A 9 20.35 -13.03 21.06
N ALA A 10 20.06 -12.92 22.36
CA ALA A 10 20.86 -12.26 23.38
C ALA A 10 20.97 -10.72 23.30
N GLY A 11 19.99 -10.03 22.71
CA GLY A 11 19.90 -8.57 22.76
C GLY A 11 20.99 -7.83 21.98
N ILE A 12 21.59 -8.48 20.98
CA ILE A 12 22.57 -7.87 20.08
C ILE A 12 22.02 -7.97 18.65
N GLY A 13 21.53 -6.84 18.12
CA GLY A 13 20.96 -6.70 16.77
C GLY A 13 19.58 -6.04 16.78
N THR A 14 19.14 -5.55 15.62
CA THR A 14 17.77 -5.07 15.36
C THR A 14 16.82 -6.24 15.16
N ALA A 15 15.53 -6.07 15.49
CA ALA A 15 14.50 -7.06 15.19
C ALA A 15 14.24 -7.09 13.68
N ASP A 16 14.24 -8.29 13.08
CA ASP A 16 14.12 -8.44 11.63
C ASP A 16 12.90 -9.30 11.27
N HIS A 17 12.16 -8.94 10.22
CA HIS A 17 11.06 -9.77 9.70
C HIS A 17 11.58 -10.87 8.77
N LEU A 18 10.82 -11.97 8.68
CA LEU A 18 11.15 -13.10 7.82
C LEU A 18 10.91 -12.73 6.35
N ARG A 19 11.99 -12.39 5.64
CA ARG A 19 11.94 -12.10 4.20
C ARG A 19 11.60 -13.37 3.40
N THR A 20 10.49 -13.34 2.69
CA THR A 20 10.13 -14.31 1.64
C THR A 20 11.02 -14.18 0.41
N ARG A 21 10.88 -15.13 -0.54
CA ARG A 21 11.56 -15.12 -1.85
C ARG A 21 11.64 -13.69 -2.42
N THR A 22 12.85 -13.27 -2.73
CA THR A 22 13.23 -11.98 -3.31
C THR A 22 12.78 -11.78 -4.77
N ALA A 23 11.60 -12.28 -5.15
CA ALA A 23 11.19 -12.34 -6.55
C ALA A 23 10.38 -11.12 -7.03
N ASP A 24 9.72 -10.36 -6.16
CA ASP A 24 8.83 -9.26 -6.58
C ASP A 24 9.36 -7.88 -6.16
N ARG A 25 10.67 -7.65 -6.28
CA ARG A 25 11.21 -6.28 -6.26
C ARG A 25 11.22 -5.73 -7.68
N HIS A 26 10.37 -4.76 -7.98
CA HIS A 26 10.67 -3.74 -8.98
C HIS A 26 11.76 -2.83 -8.40
N GLN A 27 13.02 -3.25 -8.49
CA GLN A 27 14.16 -2.32 -8.34
C GLN A 27 14.65 -1.93 -9.74
N PRO A 28 14.78 -0.62 -10.04
CA PRO A 28 15.53 -0.18 -11.20
C PRO A 28 17.03 -0.25 -10.87
N GLY A 29 17.83 -0.92 -11.69
CA GLY A 29 19.29 -0.90 -11.54
C GLY A 29 19.98 -2.12 -12.14
N ASP A 30 20.31 -2.01 -13.42
CA ASP A 30 21.15 -2.94 -14.19
C ASP A 30 22.57 -2.98 -13.61
N ILE A 31 23.01 -4.10 -13.04
CA ILE A 31 24.43 -4.42 -12.90
C ILE A 31 24.64 -5.86 -13.37
N ALA A 32 25.24 -5.98 -14.55
CA ALA A 32 25.66 -7.22 -15.15
C ALA A 32 26.47 -8.09 -14.17
N GLN A 33 26.04 -9.34 -14.01
CA GLN A 33 26.78 -10.35 -13.28
C GLN A 33 28.00 -10.78 -14.11
N GLU A 34 29.17 -10.24 -13.79
CA GLU A 34 30.44 -10.86 -14.22
C GLU A 34 30.62 -12.22 -13.52
N HIS A 35 30.76 -13.27 -14.33
CA HIS A 35 31.15 -14.60 -13.89
C HIS A 35 32.52 -14.57 -13.19
N LYS A 36 32.56 -14.75 -11.87
CA LYS A 36 33.80 -15.05 -11.14
C LYS A 36 34.17 -16.52 -11.25
N ALA A 37 35.43 -16.76 -11.62
CA ALA A 37 36.09 -18.07 -11.70
C ALA A 37 36.11 -18.83 -10.34
N PRO A 38 36.26 -20.17 -10.33
CA PRO A 38 36.16 -20.95 -9.10
C PRO A 38 37.35 -20.72 -8.18
N ALA A 39 37.08 -20.38 -6.91
CA ALA A 39 38.10 -20.23 -5.89
C ALA A 39 38.65 -21.60 -5.44
N ALA A 40 39.96 -21.63 -5.24
CA ALA A 40 40.74 -22.78 -4.81
C ALA A 40 40.31 -23.36 -3.45
N THR A 41 40.55 -24.66 -3.29
CA THR A 41 40.45 -25.49 -2.09
C THR A 41 40.71 -24.74 -0.78
N ARG A 42 39.66 -24.61 0.04
CA ARG A 42 39.67 -23.94 1.35
C ARG A 42 40.56 -24.70 2.35
N HIS A 43 41.60 -24.03 2.84
CA HIS A 43 42.22 -24.32 4.13
C HIS A 43 41.23 -23.94 5.25
N ASN A 44 41.10 -24.80 6.27
CA ASN A 44 40.26 -24.57 7.44
C ASN A 44 40.85 -23.44 8.31
N ASN A 45 40.10 -22.34 8.46
CA ASN A 45 40.43 -21.29 9.44
C ASN A 45 40.04 -21.78 10.84
N GLY A 46 41.03 -21.92 11.73
CA GLY A 46 40.91 -22.48 13.09
C GLY A 46 40.24 -21.59 14.15
N PHE A 47 39.31 -20.71 13.77
CA PHE A 47 38.62 -19.81 14.71
C PHE A 47 37.19 -20.25 15.07
N LEU A 48 36.64 -21.26 14.39
CA LEU A 48 35.31 -21.82 14.66
C LEU A 48 35.44 -23.34 14.87
N THR A 49 35.76 -23.75 16.10
CA THR A 49 35.88 -25.16 16.50
C THR A 49 34.55 -25.80 16.90
N GLU A 50 33.52 -24.99 17.19
CA GLU A 50 32.18 -25.47 17.56
C GLU A 50 31.18 -25.33 16.40
N ARG A 51 30.31 -26.33 16.26
CA ARG A 51 29.21 -26.30 15.29
C ARG A 51 28.17 -25.30 15.79
N LEU A 52 28.08 -24.14 15.15
CA LEU A 52 26.99 -23.19 15.37
C LEU A 52 25.66 -23.92 15.17
N LEU A 53 24.85 -24.00 16.23
CA LEU A 53 23.50 -24.53 16.14
C LEU A 53 22.63 -23.53 15.35
N PRO A 54 21.69 -24.00 14.52
CA PRO A 54 20.71 -23.11 13.91
C PRO A 54 19.93 -22.40 15.03
N VAL A 55 20.09 -21.10 15.14
CA VAL A 55 19.35 -20.28 16.10
C VAL A 55 18.25 -19.57 15.31
N ALA A 56 17.03 -20.11 15.37
CA ALA A 56 15.86 -19.36 14.92
C ALA A 56 15.49 -18.35 16.02
N PRO A 57 15.21 -17.09 15.69
CA PRO A 57 14.81 -16.10 16.68
C PRO A 57 13.34 -16.32 17.10
N ASP A 58 12.99 -15.85 18.30
CA ASP A 58 11.63 -15.97 18.84
C ASP A 58 10.73 -14.89 18.21
N TYR A 59 9.48 -15.25 17.89
CA TYR A 59 8.41 -14.32 17.49
C TYR A 59 7.72 -13.77 18.71
N CYS A 60 7.53 -12.46 18.73
CA CYS A 60 6.85 -11.80 19.82
C CYS A 60 5.86 -10.72 19.34
N MET A 61 5.04 -10.25 20.27
CA MET A 61 4.15 -9.11 20.11
C MET A 61 4.33 -8.19 21.32
N ASP A 62 4.51 -6.89 21.11
CA ASP A 62 4.51 -5.93 22.20
C ASP A 62 3.12 -5.77 22.79
N GLU A 63 3.06 -5.94 24.11
CA GLU A 63 1.87 -5.66 24.92
C GLU A 63 1.89 -4.21 25.40
N ASP A 64 3.08 -3.68 25.75
CA ASP A 64 3.40 -2.29 26.14
C ASP A 64 4.90 -2.02 25.84
N ASP A 65 5.39 -0.78 25.98
CA ASP A 65 6.81 -0.36 25.78
C ASP A 65 7.86 -1.15 26.59
N VAL A 66 7.43 -2.04 27.50
CA VAL A 66 8.28 -2.77 28.45
C VAL A 66 8.08 -4.29 28.38
N THR A 67 6.97 -4.78 27.81
CA THR A 67 6.58 -6.20 27.88
C THR A 67 6.25 -6.78 26.52
N CYS A 68 6.98 -7.85 26.20
CA CYS A 68 6.92 -8.54 24.93
C CYS A 68 6.35 -9.96 25.15
N ILE A 69 5.17 -10.26 24.57
CA ILE A 69 4.55 -11.57 24.66
C ILE A 69 5.23 -12.49 23.66
N ASN A 70 5.85 -13.57 24.15
CA ASN A 70 6.41 -14.60 23.29
C ASN A 70 5.28 -15.43 22.62
N LEU A 71 5.23 -15.38 21.29
CA LEU A 71 4.27 -16.11 20.46
C LEU A 71 4.80 -17.47 19.99
N THR A 72 6.05 -17.78 20.30
CA THR A 72 6.76 -19.01 19.91
C THR A 72 6.44 -20.17 20.85
N THR A 73 5.14 -20.43 21.02
CA THR A 73 4.61 -21.41 21.95
C THR A 73 4.23 -22.71 21.24
N PRO A 74 4.17 -23.86 21.96
CA PRO A 74 3.61 -25.09 21.41
C PRO A 74 2.17 -24.92 20.88
N GLU A 75 1.37 -24.07 21.50
CA GLU A 75 -0.01 -23.77 21.11
C GLU A 75 -0.07 -23.03 19.78
N SER A 76 0.77 -22.00 19.60
CA SER A 76 0.91 -21.30 18.31
C SER A 76 1.38 -22.25 17.22
N PHE A 77 2.34 -23.13 17.52
CA PHE A 77 2.78 -24.14 16.56
C PHE A 77 1.66 -25.12 16.20
N ASP A 78 0.90 -25.64 17.16
CA ASP A 78 -0.20 -26.57 16.87
C ASP A 78 -1.27 -25.91 16.01
N TYR A 79 -1.59 -24.63 16.27
CA TYR A 79 -2.50 -23.85 15.44
C TYR A 79 -1.98 -23.72 14.00
N LEU A 80 -0.75 -23.23 13.81
CA LEU A 80 -0.12 -23.12 12.49
C LEU A 80 -0.05 -24.46 11.76
N TYR A 81 0.31 -25.53 12.46
CA TYR A 81 0.40 -26.87 11.89
C TYR A 81 -0.97 -27.38 11.43
N ARG A 82 -2.03 -27.17 12.22
CA ARG A 82 -3.40 -27.55 11.84
C ARG A 82 -3.90 -26.73 10.65
N SER A 83 -3.60 -25.43 10.60
CA SER A 83 -3.89 -24.57 9.45
C SER A 83 -3.17 -25.07 8.19
N ALA A 84 -1.88 -25.37 8.29
CA ALA A 84 -1.07 -25.88 7.18
C ALA A 84 -1.55 -27.26 6.67
N VAL A 85 -1.87 -28.18 7.58
CA VAL A 85 -2.42 -29.50 7.22
C VAL A 85 -3.76 -29.35 6.51
N ASN A 86 -4.63 -28.49 7.02
CA ASN A 86 -5.93 -28.25 6.40
C ASN A 86 -5.78 -27.62 5.01
N TYR A 87 -4.91 -26.61 4.86
CA TYR A 87 -4.68 -25.97 3.57
C TYR A 87 -4.02 -26.90 2.55
N ALA A 88 -3.04 -27.72 2.97
CA ALA A 88 -2.44 -28.75 2.13
C ALA A 88 -3.51 -29.77 1.64
N ARG A 89 -4.45 -30.14 2.51
CA ARG A 89 -5.59 -30.99 2.12
C ARG A 89 -6.49 -30.32 1.09
N LEU A 90 -6.72 -29.00 1.18
CA LEU A 90 -7.49 -28.26 0.17
C LEU A 90 -6.76 -28.23 -1.18
N LEU A 91 -5.42 -28.24 -1.17
CA LEU A 91 -4.56 -28.36 -2.35
C LEU A 91 -4.44 -29.82 -2.88
N ASP A 92 -5.14 -30.77 -2.28
CA ASP A 92 -5.05 -32.22 -2.58
C ASP A 92 -3.63 -32.80 -2.46
N VAL A 93 -2.84 -32.24 -1.53
CA VAL A 93 -1.47 -32.69 -1.25
C VAL A 93 -1.28 -33.01 0.22
N ARG A 94 -0.39 -33.97 0.49
CA ARG A 94 0.01 -34.24 1.87
C ARG A 94 1.06 -33.22 2.30
N LEU A 95 0.82 -32.53 3.40
CA LEU A 95 1.80 -31.61 4.00
C LEU A 95 3.14 -32.35 4.20
N PRO A 96 4.25 -31.89 3.58
CA PRO A 96 5.56 -32.55 3.66
C PRO A 96 6.28 -32.20 4.97
N PHE A 97 5.58 -32.36 6.10
CA PHE A 97 6.09 -32.13 7.45
C PHE A 97 6.07 -33.45 8.25
N PRO A 98 7.22 -34.08 8.54
CA PRO A 98 7.26 -35.38 9.21
C PRO A 98 6.75 -35.29 10.66
N LYS A 99 5.77 -36.12 11.06
CA LYS A 99 5.31 -36.17 12.46
C LYS A 99 6.43 -36.48 13.48
N LYS A 100 7.49 -37.17 13.05
CA LYS A 100 8.66 -37.51 13.87
C LYS A 100 9.69 -36.36 13.99
N SER A 101 9.49 -35.23 13.30
CA SER A 101 10.43 -34.11 13.28
C SER A 101 10.11 -33.02 14.31
N ARG A 102 9.11 -33.22 15.19
CA ARG A 102 8.78 -32.25 16.24
C ARG A 102 9.96 -32.11 17.20
N SER A 103 10.54 -30.92 17.20
CA SER A 103 11.62 -30.52 18.08
C SER A 103 11.11 -30.34 19.51
N ARG A 104 12.03 -30.37 20.50
CA ARG A 104 11.72 -29.86 21.85
C ARG A 104 11.56 -28.33 21.88
N CYS A 105 11.87 -27.67 20.76
CA CYS A 105 11.93 -26.22 20.63
C CYS A 105 10.94 -25.74 19.56
N PRO A 106 9.78 -25.16 19.94
CA PRO A 106 8.73 -24.72 19.01
C PRO A 106 9.24 -23.79 17.90
N ARG A 107 10.23 -22.95 18.20
CA ARG A 107 10.84 -22.01 17.23
C ARG A 107 11.36 -22.68 15.96
N LEU A 108 12.01 -23.83 16.11
CA LEU A 108 12.61 -24.56 14.99
C LEU A 108 11.52 -25.22 14.15
N ASP A 109 10.44 -25.67 14.80
CA ASP A 109 9.32 -26.29 14.12
C ASP A 109 8.49 -25.25 13.35
N ILE A 110 8.29 -24.05 13.91
CA ILE A 110 7.63 -22.93 13.21
C ILE A 110 8.46 -22.49 12.00
N ALA A 111 9.78 -22.31 12.15
CA ALA A 111 10.64 -21.92 11.02
C ALA A 111 10.62 -22.96 9.88
N ARG A 112 10.72 -24.25 10.22
CA ARG A 112 10.61 -25.34 9.22
C ARG A 112 9.22 -25.40 8.59
N LEU A 113 8.16 -25.20 9.37
CA LEU A 113 6.80 -25.22 8.86
C LEU A 113 6.55 -24.04 7.90
N PHE A 114 7.13 -22.88 8.20
CA PHE A 114 7.13 -21.73 7.30
C PHE A 114 7.82 -22.05 5.97
N GLU A 115 9.04 -22.60 6.00
CA GLU A 115 9.74 -23.03 4.77
C GLU A 115 8.95 -24.08 3.98
N VAL A 116 8.28 -25.01 4.66
CA VAL A 116 7.41 -25.99 4.02
C VAL A 116 6.24 -25.30 3.33
N MET A 117 5.58 -24.34 3.98
CA MET A 117 4.47 -23.60 3.39
C MET A 117 4.92 -22.74 2.21
N ASP A 118 6.02 -22.00 2.34
CA ASP A 118 6.61 -21.15 1.28
C ASP A 118 6.99 -21.95 0.02
N ASN A 119 7.33 -23.23 0.17
CA ASN A 119 7.59 -24.11 -0.96
C ASN A 119 6.34 -24.86 -1.47
N LEU A 120 5.29 -24.95 -0.67
CA LEU A 120 4.07 -25.70 -1.00
C LEU A 120 3.14 -24.89 -1.90
N VAL A 121 3.07 -23.57 -1.68
CA VAL A 121 2.10 -22.69 -2.32
C VAL A 121 2.80 -21.77 -3.33
N PRO A 122 2.12 -21.37 -4.42
CA PRO A 122 2.68 -20.41 -5.37
C PRO A 122 2.61 -18.95 -4.88
N GLU A 123 1.77 -18.66 -3.89
CA GLU A 123 1.70 -17.34 -3.23
C GLU A 123 2.89 -17.09 -2.29
N SER A 124 3.13 -15.82 -1.96
CA SER A 124 4.05 -15.48 -0.89
C SER A 124 3.42 -15.77 0.47
N VAL A 125 4.23 -16.22 1.43
CA VAL A 125 3.79 -16.60 2.78
C VAL A 125 4.37 -15.63 3.81
N ASN A 126 3.53 -15.10 4.70
CA ASN A 126 3.97 -14.34 5.88
C ASN A 126 3.40 -14.94 7.17
N LEU A 127 3.96 -14.54 8.32
CA LEU A 127 3.42 -14.82 9.64
C LEU A 127 2.87 -13.53 10.26
N GLU A 128 1.57 -13.53 10.50
CA GLU A 128 0.83 -12.40 11.06
C GLU A 128 0.35 -12.72 12.48
N VAL A 129 0.23 -11.68 13.31
CA VAL A 129 -0.38 -11.80 14.63
C VAL A 129 -1.87 -11.47 14.53
N VAL A 130 -2.71 -12.46 14.81
CA VAL A 130 -4.17 -12.37 14.79
C VAL A 130 -4.69 -12.80 16.16
N GLU A 131 -5.36 -11.88 16.87
CA GLU A 131 -5.91 -12.14 18.22
C GLU A 131 -4.88 -12.75 19.20
N GLY A 132 -3.63 -12.24 19.14
CA GLY A 132 -2.53 -12.71 20.00
C GLY A 132 -1.94 -14.07 19.61
N ARG A 133 -2.18 -14.55 18.38
CA ARG A 133 -1.66 -15.84 17.87
C ARG A 133 -1.01 -15.68 16.51
N LEU A 134 -0.03 -16.53 16.22
CA LEU A 134 0.57 -16.60 14.88
C LEU A 134 -0.39 -17.28 13.90
N ALA A 135 -0.57 -16.67 12.74
CA ALA A 135 -1.32 -17.21 11.62
C ALA A 135 -0.50 -17.07 10.33
N PHE A 136 -0.64 -18.04 9.42
CA PHE A 136 -0.11 -17.89 8.07
C PHE A 136 -0.97 -16.88 7.31
N CYS A 137 -0.31 -15.95 6.62
CA CYS A 137 -0.93 -15.02 5.69
C CYS A 137 -0.38 -15.32 4.30
N LEU A 138 -1.23 -15.83 3.41
CA LEU A 138 -0.90 -15.94 1.99
C LEU A 138 -1.18 -14.61 1.32
N TYR A 139 -0.29 -14.16 0.43
CA TYR A 139 -0.50 -12.92 -0.29
C TYR A 139 0.08 -12.95 -1.70
N ARG A 140 -0.50 -12.14 -2.58
CA ARG A 140 -0.03 -11.92 -3.95
C ARG A 140 -0.24 -10.46 -4.36
N HIS A 141 0.79 -9.87 -4.95
CA HIS A 141 0.73 -8.51 -5.50
C HIS A 141 -0.15 -8.45 -6.75
N HIS A 142 -0.90 -7.35 -6.86
CA HIS A 142 -1.60 -6.99 -8.09
C HIS A 142 -0.63 -6.39 -9.12
N ASP A 143 -1.01 -6.46 -10.39
CA ASP A 143 -0.33 -5.73 -11.47
C ASP A 143 -0.67 -4.24 -11.36
N TRP A 144 0.09 -3.54 -10.52
CA TRP A 144 -0.12 -2.13 -10.20
C TRP A 144 0.96 -1.29 -10.86
N PRO A 145 0.59 -0.19 -11.55
CA PRO A 145 1.58 0.66 -12.21
C PRO A 145 2.58 1.24 -11.20
N ASP A 146 3.85 0.88 -11.37
CA ASP A 146 4.93 1.46 -10.57
C ASP A 146 5.01 2.98 -10.77
N HIS A 147 5.34 3.70 -9.71
CA HIS A 147 5.61 5.15 -9.73
C HIS A 147 4.46 6.00 -10.29
N THR A 148 3.24 5.48 -10.37
CA THR A 148 2.09 6.21 -10.88
C THR A 148 1.25 6.74 -9.72
N LEU A 149 1.10 8.07 -9.67
CA LEU A 149 0.24 8.75 -8.71
C LEU A 149 -1.18 8.87 -9.26
N PHE A 150 -2.15 8.34 -8.51
CA PHE A 150 -3.58 8.41 -8.82
C PHE A 150 -4.22 9.56 -8.06
N TRP A 151 -3.82 10.77 -8.42
CA TRP A 151 -4.34 12.00 -7.82
C TRP A 151 -5.56 12.49 -8.57
N LEU A 152 -6.68 12.65 -7.88
CA LEU A 152 -7.94 13.08 -8.45
C LEU A 152 -8.10 14.61 -8.31
N PRO A 153 -7.93 15.42 -9.38
CA PRO A 153 -8.06 16.87 -9.29
C PRO A 153 -9.52 17.33 -9.16
N LEU A 154 -9.72 18.54 -8.64
CA LEU A 154 -11.05 19.17 -8.50
C LEU A 154 -11.21 20.47 -9.30
N ASP A 155 -10.11 21.15 -9.62
CA ASP A 155 -10.09 22.45 -10.28
C ASP A 155 -10.72 22.42 -11.68
N PHE A 156 -10.55 21.32 -12.43
CA PHE A 156 -11.18 21.07 -13.73
C PHE A 156 -12.70 21.24 -13.69
N THR A 157 -13.33 20.98 -12.53
CA THR A 157 -14.78 21.09 -12.37
C THR A 157 -15.30 22.52 -12.55
N LYS A 158 -14.42 23.52 -12.48
CA LYS A 158 -14.76 24.94 -12.76
C LYS A 158 -15.09 25.21 -14.22
N ALA A 159 -14.52 24.43 -15.15
CA ALA A 159 -14.76 24.57 -16.58
C ALA A 159 -16.09 23.94 -17.03
N LEU A 160 -16.67 23.09 -16.19
CA LEU A 160 -17.90 22.36 -16.48
C LEU A 160 -19.16 23.23 -16.37
N SER A 161 -20.13 22.95 -17.23
CA SER A 161 -21.50 23.47 -17.09
C SER A 161 -22.10 23.11 -15.73
N THR A 162 -22.98 23.96 -15.21
CA THR A 162 -23.55 23.77 -13.86
C THR A 162 -24.22 22.40 -13.64
N PRO A 163 -25.02 21.86 -14.60
CA PRO A 163 -25.59 20.53 -14.48
C PRO A 163 -24.53 19.42 -14.39
N VAL A 164 -23.53 19.42 -15.28
CA VAL A 164 -22.47 18.41 -15.34
C VAL A 164 -21.57 18.49 -14.11
N ARG A 165 -21.18 19.71 -13.71
CA ARG A 165 -20.40 19.95 -12.50
C ARG A 165 -21.01 19.32 -11.26
N ARG A 166 -22.33 19.44 -11.09
CA ARG A 166 -23.05 18.85 -9.94
C ARG A 166 -23.03 17.32 -9.96
N LEU A 167 -23.11 16.71 -11.15
CA LEU A 167 -23.03 15.26 -11.31
C LEU A 167 -21.61 14.76 -11.03
N VAL A 168 -20.61 15.39 -11.63
CA VAL A 168 -19.20 15.01 -11.46
C VAL A 168 -18.76 15.17 -10.00
N LEU A 169 -19.09 16.29 -9.34
CA LEU A 169 -18.77 16.48 -7.92
C LEU A 169 -19.50 15.47 -7.01
N GLU A 170 -20.73 15.08 -7.34
CA GLU A 170 -21.45 14.04 -6.59
C GLU A 170 -20.82 12.66 -6.81
N PHE A 171 -20.37 12.36 -8.03
CA PHE A 171 -19.61 11.15 -8.34
C PHE A 171 -18.31 11.10 -7.54
N ILE A 172 -17.46 12.12 -7.65
CA ILE A 172 -16.17 12.22 -6.93
C ILE A 172 -16.40 12.04 -5.43
N ARG A 173 -17.39 12.73 -4.87
CA ARG A 173 -17.76 12.57 -3.45
C ARG A 173 -18.08 11.11 -3.10
N ARG A 174 -18.92 10.44 -3.89
CA ARG A 174 -19.31 9.04 -3.63
C ARG A 174 -18.14 8.09 -3.78
N PHE A 175 -17.32 8.32 -4.80
CA PHE A 175 -16.14 7.53 -5.11
C PHE A 175 -15.12 7.59 -3.97
N MET A 176 -14.74 8.80 -3.57
CA MET A 176 -13.83 9.05 -2.45
C MET A 176 -14.34 8.45 -1.14
N LEU A 177 -15.63 8.63 -0.80
CA LEU A 177 -16.21 8.05 0.41
C LEU A 177 -16.26 6.52 0.40
N HIS A 178 -16.55 5.92 -0.75
CA HIS A 178 -16.59 4.46 -0.89
C HIS A 178 -15.20 3.86 -0.73
N HIS A 179 -14.20 4.51 -1.32
CA HIS A 179 -12.82 4.06 -1.26
C HIS A 179 -12.08 4.48 0.01
N GLY A 180 -12.59 5.43 0.80
CA GLY A 180 -11.86 5.98 1.94
C GLY A 180 -10.61 6.75 1.51
N MET A 181 -10.64 7.38 0.34
CA MET A 181 -9.54 8.23 -0.15
C MET A 181 -9.40 9.45 0.74
N GLN A 182 -8.18 9.79 1.12
CA GLN A 182 -7.88 11.03 1.84
C GLN A 182 -7.73 12.21 0.86
N ASP A 183 -7.72 13.43 1.39
CA ASP A 183 -7.29 14.59 0.61
C ASP A 183 -5.85 14.99 0.96
N LEU A 184 -5.22 15.74 0.06
CA LEU A 184 -3.80 16.08 0.18
C LEU A 184 -3.41 16.65 1.55
N LYS A 185 -4.33 17.35 2.24
CA LYS A 185 -4.03 18.01 3.51
C LYS A 185 -3.80 17.04 4.67
N ASP A 186 -4.19 15.77 4.49
CA ASP A 186 -3.98 14.71 5.47
C ASP A 186 -2.61 14.03 5.31
N THR A 187 -1.74 14.53 4.40
CA THR A 187 -0.45 13.91 4.07
C THR A 187 0.73 14.73 4.59
N TYR A 188 1.81 14.04 4.97
CA TYR A 188 3.09 14.68 5.33
C TYR A 188 3.65 15.55 4.20
N TYR A 189 3.47 15.10 2.95
CA TYR A 189 3.90 15.84 1.75
C TYR A 189 3.28 17.23 1.64
N TYR A 190 2.02 17.40 2.05
CA TYR A 190 1.36 18.71 2.00
C TYR A 190 1.95 19.68 3.01
N GLU A 191 2.23 19.23 4.23
CA GLU A 191 2.85 20.08 5.26
C GLU A 191 4.24 20.52 4.81
N MET A 192 5.06 19.58 4.33
CA MET A 192 6.38 19.86 3.80
C MET A 192 6.36 20.84 2.61
N ALA A 193 5.45 20.63 1.67
CA ALA A 193 5.35 21.51 0.50
C ALA A 193 4.86 22.93 0.87
N CYS A 194 4.02 23.06 1.90
CA CYS A 194 3.65 24.38 2.40
C CYS A 194 4.87 25.10 3.01
N ASP A 195 5.64 24.41 3.85
CA ASP A 195 6.84 24.95 4.48
C ASP A 195 7.92 25.32 3.45
N ASP A 196 8.11 24.50 2.41
CA ASP A 196 9.04 24.82 1.32
C ASP A 196 8.59 26.08 0.59
N LEU A 197 7.35 26.14 0.09
CA LEU A 197 6.86 27.30 -0.66
C LEU A 197 6.88 28.61 0.16
N GLU A 198 6.74 28.54 1.47
CA GLU A 198 6.84 29.70 2.35
C GLU A 198 8.28 30.14 2.60
N SER A 199 9.22 29.20 2.71
CA SER A 199 10.61 29.47 3.08
C SER A 199 11.55 29.67 1.88
N ARG A 200 11.29 29.00 0.75
CA ARG A 200 12.12 29.00 -0.47
C ARG A 200 12.45 30.39 -1.02
N PRO A 201 11.52 31.37 -1.07
CA PRO A 201 11.85 32.72 -1.50
C PRO A 201 12.88 33.46 -0.64
N ALA A 202 13.21 32.97 0.56
CA ALA A 202 14.22 33.58 1.42
C ALA A 202 15.66 33.20 1.05
N TYR A 203 15.86 32.11 0.31
CA TYR A 203 17.19 31.58 -0.02
C TYR A 203 17.40 31.27 -1.50
N ASP A 204 16.33 31.14 -2.29
CA ASP A 204 16.39 30.96 -3.73
C ASP A 204 16.25 32.32 -4.43
N GLU A 205 17.38 32.83 -4.93
CA GLU A 205 17.49 34.16 -5.57
C GLU A 205 16.79 34.22 -6.94
N ASP A 206 16.47 33.08 -7.56
CA ASP A 206 15.80 33.01 -8.85
C ASP A 206 14.29 33.29 -8.72
N ILE A 207 13.73 33.21 -7.50
CA ILE A 207 12.31 33.48 -7.25
C ILE A 207 12.05 34.98 -7.22
N THR A 208 11.20 35.43 -8.14
CA THR A 208 10.79 36.83 -8.15
C THR A 208 9.84 37.15 -6.98
N PRO A 209 9.82 38.40 -6.47
CA PRO A 209 8.85 38.82 -5.46
C PRO A 209 7.38 38.63 -5.87
N ARG A 210 7.12 38.58 -7.18
CA ARG A 210 5.80 38.31 -7.74
C ARG A 210 5.41 36.85 -7.58
N GLU A 211 6.33 35.92 -7.85
CA GLU A 211 6.12 34.48 -7.65
C GLU A 211 5.96 34.15 -6.18
N ALA A 212 6.85 34.64 -5.32
CA ALA A 212 6.75 34.47 -3.87
C ALA A 212 5.37 34.91 -3.32
N LYS A 213 4.86 36.06 -3.81
CA LYS A 213 3.52 36.54 -3.45
C LYS A 213 2.40 35.66 -4.01
N ALA A 214 2.58 35.06 -5.19
CA ALA A 214 1.60 34.16 -5.78
C ALA A 214 1.54 32.83 -5.01
N TRP A 215 2.69 32.26 -4.65
CA TRP A 215 2.80 31.04 -3.86
C TRP A 215 2.19 31.21 -2.47
N LYS A 216 2.53 32.29 -1.77
CA LYS A 216 1.91 32.63 -0.49
C LYS A 216 0.38 32.69 -0.57
N LYS A 217 -0.17 33.31 -1.62
CA LYS A 217 -1.63 33.35 -1.84
C LYS A 217 -2.23 31.98 -2.15
N LEU A 218 -1.48 31.11 -2.82
CA LEU A 218 -1.90 29.74 -3.11
C LEU A 218 -1.98 28.95 -1.80
N VAL A 219 -0.93 28.97 -0.99
CA VAL A 219 -0.89 28.34 0.35
C VAL A 219 -2.04 28.86 1.21
N GLU A 220 -2.21 30.18 1.33
CA GLU A 220 -3.34 30.78 2.05
C GLU A 220 -4.72 30.30 1.52
N SER A 221 -4.82 30.00 0.22
CA SER A 221 -6.04 29.47 -0.38
C SER A 221 -6.31 28.01 0.01
N TYR A 222 -5.27 27.18 0.09
CA TYR A 222 -5.30 25.79 0.57
C TYR A 222 -5.56 25.69 2.08
N GLU A 223 -5.04 26.62 2.88
CA GLU A 223 -5.25 26.65 4.33
C GLU A 223 -6.68 27.07 4.71
N LYS A 224 -7.15 28.20 4.15
CA LYS A 224 -8.37 28.88 4.63
C LYS A 224 -9.20 29.56 3.53
N GLY A 225 -8.80 29.45 2.26
CA GLY A 225 -9.43 30.19 1.17
C GLY A 225 -10.48 29.41 0.37
N GLY A 226 -10.46 29.59 -0.95
CA GLY A 226 -11.43 28.97 -1.85
C GLY A 226 -11.21 27.47 -2.00
N ILE A 227 -9.94 27.05 -2.00
CA ILE A 227 -9.53 25.66 -2.16
C ILE A 227 -9.92 24.86 -0.91
N ASP A 228 -9.54 25.33 0.28
CA ASP A 228 -9.93 24.74 1.56
C ASP A 228 -11.46 24.50 1.65
N ARG A 229 -12.25 25.51 1.26
CA ARG A 229 -13.71 25.38 1.28
C ARG A 229 -14.23 24.33 0.30
N MET A 230 -13.59 24.14 -0.84
CA MET A 230 -13.98 23.11 -1.81
C MET A 230 -13.64 21.71 -1.30
N LEU A 231 -12.41 21.51 -0.81
CA LEU A 231 -11.97 20.24 -0.22
C LEU A 231 -12.90 19.85 0.94
N LYS A 232 -13.15 20.75 1.89
CA LYS A 232 -14.12 20.54 2.98
C LYS A 232 -15.55 20.31 2.48
N ARG A 233 -15.94 20.86 1.33
CA ARG A 233 -17.29 20.71 0.78
C ARG A 233 -17.51 19.32 0.20
N ILE A 234 -16.49 18.70 -0.39
CA ILE A 234 -16.54 17.34 -0.93
C ILE A 234 -16.98 16.34 0.14
N TRP A 235 -16.48 16.48 1.37
CA TRP A 235 -16.79 15.63 2.52
C TRP A 235 -18.18 15.81 3.13
N LYS A 236 -18.89 16.90 2.80
CA LYS A 236 -20.16 17.28 3.46
C LYS A 236 -21.42 16.67 2.84
N ARG A 237 -22.34 17.50 2.32
CA ARG A 237 -23.66 17.06 1.85
C ARG A 237 -23.64 16.69 0.36
N PRO A 238 -24.62 15.95 -0.17
CA PRO A 238 -24.68 15.68 -1.61
C PRO A 238 -24.66 16.96 -2.48
N PHE A 239 -24.10 16.88 -3.67
CA PHE A 239 -24.12 17.95 -4.69
C PHE A 239 -25.33 17.83 -5.63
N CYS A 240 -25.88 16.62 -5.78
CA CYS A 240 -26.97 16.36 -6.72
C CYS A 240 -28.04 15.43 -6.13
N SER A 241 -29.24 15.97 -5.87
CA SER A 241 -30.41 15.15 -5.52
C SER A 241 -30.89 14.35 -6.73
N GLY A 242 -31.20 13.07 -6.53
CA GLY A 242 -31.60 12.16 -7.62
C GLY A 242 -30.45 11.85 -8.59
N PHE A 243 -29.22 11.74 -8.07
CA PHE A 243 -27.99 11.51 -8.83
C PHE A 243 -28.13 10.44 -9.93
N PHE A 244 -28.53 9.22 -9.59
CA PHE A 244 -28.63 8.11 -10.55
C PHE A 244 -29.57 8.41 -11.73
N ARG A 245 -30.73 8.98 -11.43
CA ARG A 245 -31.71 9.36 -12.46
C ARG A 245 -31.12 10.41 -13.40
N LYS A 246 -30.57 11.49 -12.84
CA LYS A 246 -29.98 12.58 -13.63
C LYS A 246 -28.73 12.15 -14.40
N LEU A 247 -27.92 11.25 -13.85
CA LEU A 247 -26.77 10.70 -14.56
C LEU A 247 -27.22 9.95 -15.82
N THR A 248 -28.35 9.25 -15.74
CA THR A 248 -28.92 8.50 -16.87
C THR A 248 -29.55 9.43 -17.91
N GLU A 249 -30.37 10.38 -17.47
CA GLU A 249 -31.18 11.25 -18.34
C GLU A 249 -30.42 12.42 -18.95
N HIS A 250 -29.38 12.93 -18.28
CA HIS A 250 -28.69 14.13 -18.71
C HIS A 250 -27.73 13.86 -19.87
N CYS A 251 -27.92 14.60 -20.97
CA CYS A 251 -27.04 14.58 -22.14
C CYS A 251 -26.41 15.98 -22.33
N PRO A 252 -25.11 16.15 -22.05
CA PRO A 252 -24.42 17.42 -22.26
C PRO A 252 -24.36 17.82 -23.74
N GLU A 253 -24.44 19.12 -24.00
CA GLU A 253 -24.30 19.70 -25.35
C GLU A 253 -22.84 19.67 -25.83
N ARG A 254 -21.88 19.84 -24.91
CA ARG A 254 -20.46 19.84 -25.21
C ARG A 254 -19.91 18.41 -25.29
N GLU A 255 -19.11 18.14 -26.30
CA GLU A 255 -18.54 16.80 -26.54
C GLU A 255 -17.60 16.35 -25.42
N ASN A 256 -16.76 17.26 -24.90
CA ASN A 256 -15.89 16.98 -23.75
C ASN A 256 -16.69 16.61 -22.48
N GLU A 257 -17.79 17.32 -22.21
CA GLU A 257 -18.66 16.99 -21.07
C GLU A 257 -19.40 15.65 -21.28
N ARG A 258 -19.76 15.29 -22.52
CA ARG A 258 -20.34 13.97 -22.84
C ARG A 258 -19.36 12.84 -22.56
N GLY A 259 -18.12 12.96 -23.04
CA GLY A 259 -17.08 11.95 -22.79
C GLY A 259 -16.75 11.82 -21.31
N LEU A 260 -16.66 12.94 -20.60
CA LEU A 260 -16.48 12.92 -19.14
C LEU A 260 -17.62 12.20 -18.42
N LEU A 261 -18.88 12.47 -18.78
CA LEU A 261 -20.02 11.77 -18.16
C LEU A 261 -20.09 10.28 -18.54
N ALA A 262 -19.59 9.88 -19.71
CA ALA A 262 -19.44 8.47 -20.06
C ALA A 262 -18.46 7.78 -19.10
N LEU A 263 -17.29 8.39 -18.85
CA LEU A 263 -16.32 7.87 -17.88
C LEU A 263 -16.84 7.85 -16.45
N VAL A 264 -17.64 8.86 -16.05
CA VAL A 264 -18.35 8.84 -14.75
C VAL A 264 -19.32 7.66 -14.66
N LYS A 265 -20.06 7.35 -15.73
CA LYS A 265 -20.97 6.20 -15.77
C LYS A 265 -20.20 4.88 -15.67
N GLU A 266 -19.08 4.74 -16.36
CA GLU A 266 -18.18 3.59 -16.22
C GLU A 266 -17.65 3.48 -14.78
N GLY A 267 -17.26 4.62 -14.19
CA GLY A 267 -16.75 4.71 -12.83
C GLY A 267 -17.71 4.24 -11.75
N MET A 268 -19.02 4.22 -12.04
CA MET A 268 -20.02 3.68 -11.11
C MET A 268 -19.84 2.19 -10.85
N ALA A 269 -19.15 1.44 -11.72
CA ALA A 269 -18.82 0.04 -11.47
C ALA A 269 -17.89 -0.17 -10.26
N PHE A 270 -17.19 0.88 -9.82
CA PHE A 270 -16.27 0.85 -8.68
C PHE A 270 -16.91 1.31 -7.36
N ILE A 271 -18.21 1.63 -7.37
CA ILE A 271 -18.95 2.11 -6.19
C ILE A 271 -20.13 1.19 -5.91
N GLY A 272 -20.20 0.59 -4.73
CA GLY A 272 -21.37 -0.21 -4.34
C GLY A 272 -21.13 -1.08 -3.11
N LYS A 273 -22.21 -1.55 -2.49
CA LYS A 273 -22.12 -2.34 -1.25
C LYS A 273 -21.30 -3.64 -1.36
N ALA A 274 -21.31 -4.25 -2.54
CA ALA A 274 -20.57 -5.48 -2.83
C ALA A 274 -19.23 -5.22 -3.55
N VAL A 275 -18.88 -3.95 -3.77
CA VAL A 275 -17.64 -3.55 -4.43
C VAL A 275 -16.61 -3.24 -3.35
N PRO A 276 -15.41 -3.84 -3.40
CA PRO A 276 -14.37 -3.55 -2.41
C PRO A 276 -13.90 -2.09 -2.50
N SER A 277 -13.17 -1.67 -1.47
CA SER A 277 -12.43 -0.40 -1.53
C SER A 277 -11.02 -0.66 -2.08
N ILE A 278 -10.44 0.25 -2.85
CA ILE A 278 -9.02 0.13 -3.21
C ILE A 278 -8.13 0.09 -1.96
N MET A 279 -8.50 0.82 -0.90
CA MET A 279 -7.78 0.84 0.37
C MET A 279 -7.86 -0.48 1.14
N SER A 280 -8.81 -1.38 0.82
CA SER A 280 -8.83 -2.72 1.45
C SER A 280 -7.75 -3.66 0.94
N TYR A 281 -7.06 -3.30 -0.15
CA TYR A 281 -5.92 -4.04 -0.69
C TYR A 281 -4.59 -3.56 -0.11
N GLN A 282 -4.58 -2.53 0.74
CA GLN A 282 -3.35 -2.11 1.42
C GLN A 282 -2.92 -3.20 2.40
N TYR A 283 -1.73 -3.75 2.18
CA TYR A 283 -1.07 -4.67 3.08
C TYR A 283 0.43 -4.40 3.08
N ASP A 284 0.94 -4.10 4.26
CA ASP A 284 2.37 -3.95 4.48
C ASP A 284 2.97 -5.33 4.79
N TRP A 285 3.51 -5.97 3.76
CA TRP A 285 4.10 -7.30 3.84
C TRP A 285 5.50 -7.29 4.48
N ALA A 286 6.15 -6.12 4.50
CA ALA A 286 7.47 -5.88 5.06
C ALA A 286 7.39 -4.91 6.26
N TYR A 287 6.23 -4.90 6.95
CA TYR A 287 5.99 -4.03 8.09
C TYR A 287 7.11 -4.18 9.09
N GLU A 288 7.66 -3.04 9.51
CA GLU A 288 8.60 -2.88 10.61
C GLU A 288 7.99 -1.89 11.59
N GLU A 289 8.21 -2.07 12.89
CA GLU A 289 7.66 -1.16 13.90
C GLU A 289 8.36 0.21 13.88
N GLU A 290 9.69 0.18 13.81
CA GLU A 290 10.57 1.36 13.73
C GLU A 290 11.50 1.29 12.50
N PRO A 291 10.98 1.28 11.26
CA PRO A 291 11.79 1.42 10.07
C PRO A 291 12.50 2.78 10.05
N ASP A 292 13.72 2.79 9.53
CA ASP A 292 14.48 4.01 9.25
C ASP A 292 13.69 4.96 8.33
N PHE A 293 12.98 4.39 7.35
CA PHE A 293 12.10 5.11 6.42
C PHE A 293 10.72 4.44 6.37
N ARG A 294 9.66 5.21 6.63
CA ARG A 294 8.29 4.70 6.53
C ARG A 294 7.97 4.32 5.08
N PRO A 295 7.27 3.21 4.82
CA PRO A 295 6.78 2.92 3.48
C PRO A 295 5.73 3.93 3.06
N VAL A 296 5.70 4.24 1.77
CA VAL A 296 4.66 5.11 1.20
C VAL A 296 3.34 4.34 1.15
N PRO A 297 2.31 4.73 1.91
CA PRO A 297 1.03 4.05 1.94
C PRO A 297 0.23 4.24 0.65
N LEU A 298 -0.75 3.37 0.44
CA LEU A 298 -1.61 3.43 -0.75
C LEU A 298 -2.49 4.69 -0.76
N TYR A 299 -2.85 5.21 0.41
CA TYR A 299 -3.65 6.42 0.53
C TYR A 299 -2.92 7.71 0.11
N GLU A 300 -1.59 7.74 0.12
CA GLU A 300 -0.80 8.87 -0.41
C GLU A 300 -0.60 8.77 -1.93
N GLN A 301 -0.66 7.55 -2.48
CA GLN A 301 -0.62 7.30 -3.91
C GLN A 301 -1.99 7.55 -4.59
N VAL A 302 -3.09 7.27 -3.89
CA VAL A 302 -4.47 7.37 -4.39
C VAL A 302 -5.27 8.35 -3.53
N MET A 303 -5.24 9.64 -3.90
CA MET A 303 -5.85 10.70 -3.08
C MET A 303 -6.57 11.78 -3.90
N LEU A 304 -7.33 12.60 -3.18
CA LEU A 304 -7.99 13.79 -3.72
C LEU A 304 -7.04 14.99 -3.64
N VAL A 305 -6.81 15.64 -4.78
CA VAL A 305 -6.07 16.90 -4.85
C VAL A 305 -6.96 18.00 -5.40
N TYR A 306 -6.61 19.26 -5.13
CA TYR A 306 -7.35 20.35 -5.74
C TYR A 306 -6.94 20.58 -7.20
N SER A 307 -5.65 20.62 -7.49
CA SER A 307 -5.08 20.65 -8.85
C SER A 307 -3.92 19.66 -8.93
N ILE A 308 -3.52 19.27 -10.15
CA ILE A 308 -2.28 18.53 -10.43
C ILE A 308 -1.27 19.42 -11.18
N ARG A 309 -1.59 20.71 -11.38
CA ARG A 309 -0.81 21.65 -12.19
C ARG A 309 -0.35 22.87 -11.40
N ASP A 310 -0.65 22.92 -10.09
CA ASP A 310 -0.20 24.01 -9.26
C ASP A 310 1.12 23.67 -8.57
N VAL A 311 1.88 24.73 -8.24
CA VAL A 311 3.23 24.62 -7.70
C VAL A 311 3.28 23.87 -6.37
N LEU A 312 2.18 23.85 -5.61
CA LEU A 312 2.10 23.09 -4.36
C LEU A 312 2.08 21.59 -4.66
N THR A 313 1.24 21.16 -5.59
CA THR A 313 1.21 19.75 -5.99
C THR A 313 2.45 19.31 -6.75
N GLU A 314 3.08 20.20 -7.51
CA GLU A 314 4.38 19.95 -8.14
C GLU A 314 5.46 19.68 -7.08
N ASP A 315 5.56 20.54 -6.07
CA ASP A 315 6.51 20.39 -4.97
C ASP A 315 6.24 19.10 -4.16
N MET A 316 4.98 18.79 -3.88
CA MET A 316 4.60 17.50 -3.28
C MET A 316 5.07 16.30 -4.10
N MET A 317 4.96 16.35 -5.44
CA MET A 317 5.47 15.28 -6.31
C MET A 317 6.98 15.17 -6.25
N GLU A 318 7.70 16.28 -6.16
CA GLU A 318 9.17 16.29 -6.02
C GLU A 318 9.60 15.63 -4.71
N ILE A 319 8.96 15.98 -3.58
CA ILE A 319 9.24 15.38 -2.26
C ILE A 319 8.91 13.88 -2.29
N PHE A 320 7.74 13.52 -2.82
CA PHE A 320 7.34 12.11 -2.97
C PHE A 320 8.34 11.31 -3.81
N ASN A 321 8.79 11.85 -4.94
CA ASN A 321 9.77 11.20 -5.82
C ASN A 321 11.14 11.06 -5.16
N SER A 322 11.49 11.96 -4.24
CA SER A 322 12.69 11.83 -3.42
C SER A 322 12.54 10.66 -2.44
N ASP A 323 11.45 10.63 -1.68
CA ASP A 323 11.20 9.57 -0.68
C ASP A 323 11.12 8.18 -1.31
N GLN A 324 10.50 8.05 -2.50
CA GLN A 324 10.44 6.78 -3.23
C GLN A 324 11.82 6.18 -3.56
N ARG A 325 12.92 6.94 -3.48
CA ARG A 325 14.27 6.41 -3.65
C ARG A 325 14.82 5.77 -2.37
N GLU A 326 14.35 6.22 -1.22
CA GLU A 326 14.80 5.79 0.10
C GLU A 326 13.90 4.70 0.70
N THR A 327 12.64 4.63 0.27
CA THR A 327 11.64 3.68 0.78
C THR A 327 10.88 2.96 -0.34
N TYR A 328 10.00 2.04 0.04
CA TYR A 328 9.12 1.31 -0.88
C TYR A 328 7.67 1.80 -0.80
N CYS A 329 6.91 1.57 -1.87
CA CYS A 329 5.49 1.86 -1.94
C CYS A 329 4.65 0.64 -1.63
N LEU A 330 3.59 0.83 -0.84
CA LEU A 330 2.56 -0.19 -0.65
C LEU A 330 1.70 -0.25 -1.90
N SER A 331 1.86 -1.31 -2.68
CA SER A 331 0.99 -1.65 -3.80
C SER A 331 -0.21 -2.49 -3.33
N PRO A 332 -1.33 -2.51 -4.07
CA PRO A 332 -2.45 -3.36 -3.77
C PRO A 332 -2.06 -4.85 -3.74
N VAL A 333 -2.51 -5.55 -2.69
CA VAL A 333 -2.24 -6.96 -2.46
C VAL A 333 -3.54 -7.67 -2.08
N THR A 334 -3.78 -8.82 -2.70
CA THR A 334 -4.78 -9.76 -2.19
C THR A 334 -4.11 -10.64 -1.14
N ARG A 335 -4.75 -10.76 0.03
CA ARG A 335 -4.26 -11.60 1.13
C ARG A 335 -5.34 -12.51 1.70
N MET A 336 -4.89 -13.62 2.28
CA MET A 336 -5.74 -14.60 2.94
C MET A 336 -5.05 -15.14 4.19
N LEU A 337 -5.69 -14.95 5.34
CA LEU A 337 -5.28 -15.60 6.58
C LEU A 337 -5.73 -17.07 6.57
N LEU A 338 -4.82 -17.96 6.95
CA LEU A 338 -5.12 -19.37 7.11
C LEU A 338 -5.44 -19.68 8.58
N SER A 339 -6.46 -20.51 8.75
CA SER A 339 -6.88 -21.09 10.02
C SER A 339 -7.13 -22.59 9.87
N PRO A 340 -7.25 -23.34 10.97
CA PRO A 340 -7.65 -24.75 10.92
C PRO A 340 -9.01 -24.97 10.25
N GLU A 341 -9.87 -23.95 10.22
CA GLU A 341 -11.22 -23.95 9.66
C GLU A 341 -11.31 -23.39 8.23
N THR A 342 -10.18 -22.99 7.63
CA THR A 342 -10.15 -22.49 6.25
C THR A 342 -10.82 -23.48 5.30
N ASP A 343 -11.74 -23.00 4.47
CA ASP A 343 -12.61 -23.83 3.65
C ASP A 343 -12.42 -23.64 2.14
N ARG A 344 -11.57 -22.68 1.75
CA ARG A 344 -11.31 -22.32 0.35
C ARG A 344 -9.81 -22.14 0.08
N LEU A 345 -9.45 -22.25 -1.19
CA LEU A 345 -8.12 -21.89 -1.67
C LEU A 345 -8.00 -20.38 -1.81
N PHE A 346 -6.75 -19.90 -1.79
CA PHE A 346 -6.44 -18.52 -2.14
C PHE A 346 -7.01 -18.18 -3.53
N SER A 347 -7.69 -17.06 -3.62
CA SER A 347 -8.28 -16.53 -4.84
C SER A 347 -7.99 -15.05 -4.91
N MET A 348 -7.53 -14.60 -6.07
CA MET A 348 -7.23 -13.20 -6.35
C MET A 348 -8.22 -12.68 -7.39
N ASP A 349 -8.74 -11.47 -7.17
CA ASP A 349 -9.59 -10.76 -8.12
C ASP A 349 -8.76 -9.82 -9.01
N ASP A 350 -9.41 -9.15 -9.95
CA ASP A 350 -8.80 -8.18 -10.88
C ASP A 350 -9.21 -6.73 -10.59
N PHE A 351 -9.69 -6.45 -9.37
CA PHE A 351 -10.27 -5.16 -9.03
C PHE A 351 -9.25 -4.01 -9.09
N PRO A 352 -8.06 -4.10 -8.45
CA PRO A 352 -7.05 -3.04 -8.53
C PRO A 352 -6.60 -2.72 -9.96
N GLU A 353 -6.42 -3.73 -10.82
CA GLU A 353 -6.01 -3.55 -12.22
C GLU A 353 -7.08 -2.81 -13.02
N ARG A 354 -8.35 -3.19 -12.82
CA ARG A 354 -9.49 -2.50 -13.45
C ARG A 354 -9.65 -1.09 -12.92
N PHE A 355 -9.44 -0.89 -11.63
CA PHE A 355 -9.48 0.41 -10.98
C PHE A 355 -8.42 1.33 -11.59
N ALA A 356 -7.15 0.89 -11.62
CA ALA A 356 -6.04 1.66 -12.18
C ALA A 356 -6.29 2.02 -13.64
N ARG A 357 -6.75 1.06 -14.45
CA ARG A 357 -7.05 1.28 -15.87
C ARG A 357 -8.15 2.30 -16.09
N TRP A 358 -9.24 2.24 -15.31
CA TRP A 358 -10.32 3.22 -15.41
C TRP A 358 -9.89 4.59 -14.90
N PHE A 359 -9.21 4.63 -13.75
CA PHE A 359 -8.78 5.89 -13.12
C PHE A 359 -7.79 6.63 -14.03
N GLY A 360 -6.80 5.92 -14.59
CA GLY A 360 -5.86 6.49 -15.55
C GLY A 360 -6.56 7.08 -16.79
N LYS A 361 -7.54 6.37 -17.35
CA LYS A 361 -8.37 6.92 -18.44
C LYS A 361 -9.14 8.17 -18.02
N PHE A 362 -9.64 8.19 -16.79
CA PHE A 362 -10.42 9.29 -16.25
C PHE A 362 -9.56 10.55 -16.05
N THR A 363 -8.37 10.42 -15.46
CA THR A 363 -7.45 11.53 -15.26
C THR A 363 -6.83 12.02 -16.57
N GLU A 364 -6.41 11.12 -17.46
CA GLU A 364 -5.90 11.48 -18.79
C GLU A 364 -6.96 12.28 -19.59
N TYR A 365 -8.23 11.87 -19.50
CA TYR A 365 -9.32 12.60 -20.13
C TYR A 365 -9.50 14.01 -19.55
N ILE A 366 -9.40 14.14 -18.22
CA ILE A 366 -9.47 15.44 -17.55
C ILE A 366 -8.33 16.34 -18.05
N GLU A 367 -7.10 15.85 -18.01
CA GLU A 367 -5.91 16.61 -18.43
C GLU A 367 -5.98 17.07 -19.88
N ARG A 368 -6.48 16.22 -20.77
CA ARG A 368 -6.55 16.52 -22.21
C ARG A 368 -7.63 17.55 -22.56
N HIS A 369 -8.72 17.61 -21.80
CA HIS A 369 -9.93 18.32 -22.21
C HIS A 369 -10.34 19.48 -21.29
N PHE A 370 -9.70 19.62 -20.12
CA PHE A 370 -9.98 20.64 -19.11
C PHE A 370 -8.68 21.19 -18.50
#